data_AF-A0A533UYY6-F1
#
_entry.id   AF-A0A533UYY6-F1
#
_cell.length_a   1.000
_cell.length_b   1.000
_cell.length_c   1.000
_cell.angle_alpha   90.00
_cell.angle_beta   90.00
_cell.angle_gamma   90.00
#
_symmetry.space_group_name_H-M   'P 1'
#
loop_
_entity.id
_entity.type
_entity.pdbx_description
1 polymer ?
#
loop_
_entity_poly.entity_id
_entity_poly.type
_entity_poly.pdbx_seq_one_letter_code
_entity_poly.pdbx_strand_id
1 'polypeptide(L)'
;MRNITCISLIISLLLLLYITTLQNSFSLVNTKSPFSESNAKIKNISSSTSDGKYFVNLQYGPEVKSGEPTFFMVNMFDNNKDKQIRMRHVDCDFIIQRDGIELFKMSTKYGEPFYHSINGVMLPSFRFTESGNYTISVEIAAQLFIPITPVFANFSAIVTPTSDGDLKINLST
;
A
#
# COMPACT_ATOMS: atom_id res chain seq x y z
N MET A 1 -28.77 45.03 -9.48
CA MET A 1 -28.35 43.89 -10.32
C MET A 1 -26.83 43.84 -10.56
N ARG A 2 -26.17 44.96 -10.88
CA ARG A 2 -24.71 45.02 -11.17
C ARG A 2 -23.78 44.55 -10.03
N ASN A 3 -24.17 44.71 -8.77
CA ASN A 3 -23.38 44.26 -7.61
C ASN A 3 -23.41 42.74 -7.42
N ILE A 4 -24.53 42.07 -7.73
CA ILE A 4 -24.70 40.63 -7.54
C ILE A 4 -23.86 39.86 -8.56
N THR A 5 -23.83 40.33 -9.80
CA THR A 5 -22.97 39.78 -10.87
C THR A 5 -21.47 39.94 -10.56
N CYS A 6 -21.08 41.05 -9.92
CA CYS A 6 -19.68 41.29 -9.56
C CYS A 6 -19.22 40.34 -8.43
N ILE A 7 -20.06 40.13 -7.42
CA ILE A 7 -19.77 39.21 -6.30
C ILE A 7 -19.69 37.76 -6.79
N SER A 8 -20.59 37.35 -7.70
CA SER A 8 -20.55 36.02 -8.32
C SER A 8 -19.23 35.75 -9.07
N LEU A 9 -18.75 36.72 -9.84
CA LEU A 9 -17.49 36.61 -10.58
C LEU A 9 -16.28 36.47 -9.66
N ILE A 10 -16.26 37.22 -8.55
CA ILE A 10 -15.18 37.16 -7.56
C ILE A 10 -15.15 35.79 -6.87
N ILE A 11 -16.30 35.25 -6.47
CA ILE A 11 -16.39 33.93 -5.82
C ILE A 11 -15.94 32.82 -6.79
N SER A 12 -16.38 32.87 -8.05
CA SER A 12 -15.96 31.90 -9.07
C SER A 12 -14.44 31.95 -9.33
N LEU A 13 -13.85 33.15 -9.36
CA LEU A 13 -12.41 33.31 -9.55
C LEU A 13 -11.60 32.78 -8.35
N LEU A 14 -12.07 33.04 -7.12
CA LEU A 14 -11.44 32.50 -5.90
C LEU A 14 -11.52 30.97 -5.83
N LEU A 15 -12.65 30.39 -6.23
CA LEU A 15 -12.82 28.94 -6.27
C LEU A 15 -11.89 28.30 -7.32
N LEU A 16 -11.72 28.93 -8.49
CA LEU A 16 -10.82 28.47 -9.55
C LEU A 16 -9.35 28.56 -9.12
N LEU A 17 -8.96 29.65 -8.45
CA LEU A 17 -7.62 29.81 -7.87
C LEU A 17 -7.35 28.79 -6.75
N TYR A 18 -8.36 28.45 -5.94
CA TYR A 18 -8.25 27.42 -4.93
C TYR A 18 -8.05 26.02 -5.54
N ILE A 19 -8.83 25.67 -6.57
CA ILE A 19 -8.70 24.37 -7.26
C ILE A 19 -7.33 24.24 -7.94
N THR A 20 -6.85 25.30 -8.60
CA THR A 20 -5.55 25.27 -9.30
C THR A 20 -4.35 25.23 -8.35
N THR A 21 -4.41 25.90 -7.19
CA THR A 21 -3.36 25.78 -6.16
C THR A 21 -3.38 24.39 -5.49
N LEU A 22 -4.56 23.79 -5.30
CA LEU A 22 -4.70 22.41 -4.83
C LEU A 22 -4.11 21.40 -5.83
N GLN A 23 -4.34 21.59 -7.14
CA GLN A 23 -3.80 20.74 -8.19
C GLN A 23 -2.28 20.84 -8.34
N ASN A 24 -1.71 22.05 -8.18
CA ASN A 24 -0.25 22.25 -8.21
C ASN A 24 0.49 21.65 -7.00
N SER A 25 -0.24 21.17 -5.99
CA SER A 25 0.35 20.45 -4.85
C SER A 25 0.70 19.00 -5.19
N PHE A 26 0.17 18.45 -6.29
CA PHE A 26 0.50 17.12 -6.77
C PHE A 26 1.76 17.18 -7.65
N SER A 27 2.91 17.44 -7.04
CA SER A 27 4.18 17.17 -7.69
C SER A 27 4.24 15.70 -8.09
N LEU A 28 4.42 15.43 -9.38
CA LEU A 28 4.63 14.09 -9.91
C LEU A 28 5.98 13.59 -9.40
N VAL A 29 5.98 12.95 -8.24
CA VAL A 29 7.21 12.41 -7.68
C VAL A 29 7.62 11.19 -8.49
N ASN A 30 8.69 11.33 -9.26
CA ASN A 30 9.27 10.27 -10.08
C ASN A 30 10.12 9.34 -9.21
N THR A 31 9.48 8.70 -8.24
CA THR A 31 10.15 7.77 -7.32
C THR A 31 10.41 6.46 -8.04
N LYS A 32 11.68 6.07 -8.14
CA LYS A 32 12.05 4.74 -8.63
C LYS A 32 11.76 3.70 -7.56
N SER A 33 11.16 2.59 -7.96
CA SER A 33 10.96 1.45 -7.08
C SER A 33 12.30 0.80 -6.72
N PRO A 34 12.59 0.53 -5.44
CA PRO A 34 13.84 -0.11 -5.02
C PRO A 34 13.98 -1.52 -5.61
N PHE A 35 12.89 -2.17 -6.01
CA PHE A 35 12.93 -3.49 -6.67
C PHE A 35 13.44 -3.46 -8.11
N SER A 36 13.67 -2.26 -8.68
CA SER A 36 14.28 -2.08 -10.00
C SER A 36 15.78 -1.78 -9.95
N GLU A 37 16.35 -1.64 -8.75
CA GLU A 37 17.74 -1.24 -8.53
C GLU A 37 18.55 -2.38 -7.91
N SER A 38 19.69 -2.73 -8.51
CA SER A 38 20.50 -3.88 -8.08
C SER A 38 21.11 -3.75 -6.69
N ASN A 39 21.29 -2.51 -6.20
CA ASN A 39 21.97 -2.21 -4.94
C ASN A 39 21.01 -1.70 -3.86
N ALA A 40 19.70 -1.74 -4.09
CA ALA A 40 18.74 -1.31 -3.10
C ALA A 40 18.81 -2.20 -1.85
N LYS A 41 18.81 -1.58 -0.68
CA LYS A 41 18.63 -2.30 0.58
C LYS A 41 17.17 -2.76 0.63
N ILE A 42 16.93 -4.06 0.54
CA ILE A 42 15.59 -4.63 0.69
C ILE A 42 15.53 -5.38 2.03
N LYS A 43 14.58 -4.98 2.89
CA LYS A 43 14.23 -5.77 4.07
C LYS A 43 13.13 -6.75 3.72
N ASN A 44 13.08 -7.86 4.44
CA ASN A 44 12.00 -8.81 4.33
C ASN A 44 11.53 -9.25 5.72
N ILE A 45 10.24 -9.57 5.79
CA ILE A 45 9.60 -10.18 6.95
C ILE A 45 8.55 -11.15 6.43
N SER A 46 8.24 -12.21 7.17
CA SER A 46 7.26 -13.19 6.73
C SER A 46 6.30 -13.57 7.82
N SER A 47 5.06 -13.83 7.44
CA SER A 47 3.96 -14.21 8.34
C SER A 47 3.18 -15.37 7.70
N SER A 48 2.62 -16.24 8.53
CA SER A 48 1.68 -17.26 8.06
C SER A 48 0.26 -16.72 8.12
N THR A 49 -0.63 -17.26 7.27
CA THR A 49 -2.06 -16.95 7.40
C THR A 49 -2.63 -17.51 8.71
N SER A 50 -3.75 -16.95 9.14
CA SER A 50 -4.45 -17.37 10.36
C SER A 50 -4.78 -18.87 10.42
N ASP A 51 -4.98 -19.52 9.28
CA ASP A 51 -5.22 -20.96 9.17
C ASP A 51 -3.93 -21.79 8.93
N GLY A 52 -2.77 -21.13 8.85
CA GLY A 52 -1.45 -21.73 8.66
C GLY A 52 -1.18 -22.30 7.27
N LYS A 53 -2.13 -22.23 6.33
CA LYS A 53 -2.01 -22.88 5.01
C LYS A 53 -1.14 -22.11 4.03
N TYR A 54 -1.02 -20.80 4.21
CA TYR A 54 -0.24 -19.96 3.31
C TYR A 54 0.83 -19.21 4.09
N PHE A 55 1.91 -18.93 3.37
CA PHE A 55 3.04 -18.16 3.87
C PHE A 55 3.21 -16.93 2.99
N VAL A 56 3.35 -15.77 3.62
CA VAL A 56 3.51 -14.49 2.95
C VAL A 56 4.86 -13.91 3.32
N ASN A 57 5.72 -13.69 2.33
CA ASN A 57 6.96 -12.93 2.47
C ASN A 57 6.74 -11.50 1.96
N LEU A 58 6.80 -10.54 2.87
CA LEU A 58 6.69 -9.12 2.59
C LEU A 58 8.08 -8.49 2.53
N GLN A 59 8.43 -7.97 1.36
CA GLN A 59 9.67 -7.23 1.14
C GLN A 59 9.37 -5.74 1.02
N TYR A 60 10.30 -4.90 1.50
CA TYR A 60 10.13 -3.46 1.49
C TYR A 60 11.48 -2.72 1.49
N GLY A 61 11.48 -1.53 0.89
CA GLY A 61 12.58 -0.58 1.06
C GLY A 61 12.54 0.03 2.47
N PRO A 62 13.65 -0.01 3.25
CA PRO A 62 13.67 0.38 4.65
C PRO A 62 13.67 1.89 4.89
N GLU A 63 14.01 2.68 3.88
CA GLU A 63 14.12 4.14 3.96
C GLU A 63 13.04 4.76 3.06
N VAL A 64 12.23 5.63 3.65
CA VAL A 64 11.17 6.36 2.96
C VAL A 64 11.50 7.82 3.15
N LYS A 65 11.98 8.48 2.08
CA LYS A 65 12.15 9.93 2.15
C LYS A 65 10.78 10.57 2.37
N SER A 66 10.73 11.67 3.10
CA SER A 66 9.49 12.37 3.41
C SER A 66 8.73 12.70 2.12
N GLY A 67 7.45 12.33 2.07
CA GLY A 67 6.59 12.52 0.91
C GLY A 67 6.75 11.47 -0.21
N GLU A 68 7.72 10.57 -0.14
CA GLU A 68 7.88 9.46 -1.10
C GLU A 68 7.02 8.25 -0.73
N PRO A 69 6.57 7.44 -1.72
CA PRO A 69 5.92 6.18 -1.44
C PRO A 69 6.91 5.13 -0.92
N THR A 70 6.47 4.38 0.08
CA THR A 70 7.06 3.09 0.41
C THR A 70 6.61 2.07 -0.62
N PHE A 71 7.57 1.34 -1.18
CA PHE A 71 7.29 0.22 -2.07
C PHE A 71 7.37 -1.10 -1.33
N PHE A 72 6.42 -1.98 -1.63
CA PHE A 72 6.34 -3.32 -1.10
C PHE A 72 6.37 -4.33 -2.23
N MET A 73 6.89 -5.52 -1.95
CA MET A 73 6.70 -6.70 -2.78
C MET A 73 6.20 -7.82 -1.90
N VAL A 74 4.98 -8.25 -2.17
CA VAL A 74 4.34 -9.37 -1.48
C VAL A 74 4.58 -10.62 -2.29
N ASN A 75 5.07 -11.68 -1.66
CA ASN A 75 5.20 -12.99 -2.25
C ASN A 75 4.35 -13.99 -1.46
N MET A 76 3.46 -14.69 -2.14
CA MET A 76 2.52 -15.64 -1.55
C MET A 76 2.90 -17.08 -1.93
N PHE A 77 2.93 -17.94 -0.93
CA PHE A 77 3.33 -19.33 -1.06
C PHE A 77 2.33 -20.26 -0.37
N ASP A 78 2.10 -21.43 -0.96
CA ASP A 78 1.49 -22.55 -0.26
C ASP A 78 2.46 -23.06 0.81
N ASN A 79 1.96 -23.23 2.04
CA ASN A 79 2.73 -23.78 3.15
C ASN A 79 2.55 -25.29 3.23
N ASN A 80 3.31 -26.02 2.42
CA ASN A 80 3.21 -27.48 2.35
C ASN A 80 4.35 -28.15 3.14
N LYS A 81 4.36 -27.91 4.46
CA LYS A 81 5.33 -28.40 5.46
C LYS A 81 6.80 -28.03 5.19
N ASP A 82 7.40 -28.66 4.18
CA ASP A 82 8.84 -28.59 3.87
C ASP A 82 9.14 -27.80 2.60
N LYS A 83 8.11 -27.37 1.86
CA LYS A 83 8.27 -26.60 0.61
C LYS A 83 7.30 -25.43 0.56
N GLN A 84 7.86 -24.25 0.35
CA GLN A 84 7.13 -23.05 -0.03
C GLN A 84 6.98 -23.04 -1.55
N ILE A 85 5.79 -23.34 -2.05
CA ILE A 85 5.50 -23.34 -3.49
C ILE A 85 4.82 -22.02 -3.81
N ARG A 86 5.36 -21.26 -4.77
CA ARG A 86 4.77 -19.98 -5.19
C ARG A 86 3.35 -20.21 -5.71
N MET A 87 2.40 -19.47 -5.15
CA MET A 87 1.00 -19.55 -5.56
C MET A 87 0.81 -18.98 -6.98
N ARG A 88 -0.28 -19.39 -7.64
CA ARG A 88 -0.67 -18.93 -8.97
C ARG A 88 -2.17 -18.65 -9.01
N HIS A 89 -2.56 -17.68 -9.83
CA HIS A 89 -3.96 -17.26 -9.99
C HIS A 89 -4.65 -17.07 -8.64
N VAL A 90 -4.13 -16.13 -7.86
CA VAL A 90 -4.60 -15.81 -6.51
C VAL A 90 -5.45 -14.56 -6.57
N ASP A 91 -6.67 -14.61 -6.05
CA ASP A 91 -7.42 -13.39 -5.74
C ASP A 91 -7.08 -13.00 -4.30
N CYS A 92 -6.50 -11.83 -4.16
CA CYS A 92 -5.90 -11.37 -2.91
C CYS A 92 -6.01 -9.86 -2.78
N ASP A 93 -5.62 -9.35 -1.61
CA ASP A 93 -5.52 -7.91 -1.40
C ASP A 93 -4.37 -7.55 -0.47
N PHE A 94 -3.82 -6.35 -0.68
CA PHE A 94 -2.90 -5.71 0.22
C PHE A 94 -3.59 -4.51 0.86
N ILE A 95 -3.75 -4.57 2.17
CA ILE A 95 -4.56 -3.64 2.94
C ILE A 95 -3.66 -2.95 3.96
N ILE A 96 -3.77 -1.63 4.07
CA ILE A 96 -3.13 -0.86 5.15
C ILE A 96 -4.23 -0.18 5.95
N GLN A 97 -4.16 -0.36 7.28
CA GLN A 97 -5.09 0.23 8.22
C GLN A 97 -4.37 0.99 9.32
N ARG A 98 -5.06 1.97 9.91
CA ARG A 98 -4.69 2.64 11.16
C ARG A 98 -5.93 2.75 12.03
N ASP A 99 -5.83 2.36 13.30
CA ASP A 99 -6.93 2.43 14.27
C ASP A 99 -8.23 1.76 13.76
N GLY A 100 -8.09 0.67 12.99
CA GLY A 100 -9.19 -0.05 12.37
C GLY A 100 -9.78 0.60 11.11
N ILE A 101 -9.28 1.78 10.70
CA ILE A 101 -9.71 2.47 9.49
C ILE A 101 -8.82 2.03 8.33
N GLU A 102 -9.44 1.57 7.24
CA GLU A 102 -8.75 1.27 5.98
C GLU A 102 -8.27 2.56 5.32
N LEU A 103 -6.96 2.66 5.12
CA LEU A 103 -6.31 3.78 4.41
C LEU A 103 -5.94 3.40 2.98
N PHE A 104 -5.78 2.11 2.71
CA PHE A 104 -5.41 1.59 1.40
C PHE A 104 -5.90 0.16 1.26
N LYS A 105 -6.41 -0.14 0.06
CA LYS A 105 -6.69 -1.49 -0.43
C LYS A 105 -6.30 -1.56 -1.90
N MET A 106 -5.52 -2.57 -2.26
CA MET A 106 -4.90 -2.65 -3.59
C MET A 106 -5.94 -2.78 -4.71
N SER A 107 -6.94 -3.63 -4.54
CA SER A 107 -8.02 -3.86 -5.52
C SER A 107 -8.86 -2.62 -5.81
N THR A 108 -9.10 -1.77 -4.80
CA THR A 108 -9.81 -0.48 -4.96
C THR A 108 -9.14 0.42 -6.00
N LYS A 109 -7.80 0.37 -6.12
CA LYS A 109 -7.07 1.14 -7.14
C LYS A 109 -7.42 0.72 -8.57
N TYR A 110 -7.82 -0.53 -8.76
CA TYR A 110 -8.14 -1.12 -10.06
C TYR A 110 -9.65 -1.20 -10.31
N GLY A 111 -10.49 -0.84 -9.33
CA GLY A 111 -11.94 -0.95 -9.44
C GLY A 111 -12.45 -2.40 -9.43
N GLU A 112 -11.65 -3.32 -8.90
CA GLU A 112 -11.95 -4.75 -8.82
C GLU A 112 -12.30 -5.15 -7.38
N PRO A 113 -13.05 -6.23 -7.15
CA PRO A 113 -13.35 -6.71 -5.80
C PRO A 113 -12.11 -7.26 -5.07
N PHE A 114 -11.18 -7.85 -5.81
CA PHE A 114 -9.89 -8.36 -5.36
C PHE A 114 -8.82 -8.09 -6.41
N TYR A 115 -7.57 -8.03 -6.00
CA TYR A 115 -6.44 -7.99 -6.92
C TYR A 115 -6.11 -9.42 -7.38
N HIS A 116 -6.07 -9.64 -8.69
CA HIS A 116 -5.69 -10.94 -9.26
C HIS A 116 -4.18 -11.03 -9.52
N SER A 117 -3.50 -11.91 -8.80
CA SER A 117 -2.08 -12.21 -9.00
C SER A 117 -1.89 -13.54 -9.74
N ILE A 118 -1.41 -13.48 -10.99
CA ILE A 118 -1.12 -14.69 -11.78
C ILE A 118 0.04 -15.53 -11.23
N ASN A 119 0.98 -14.91 -10.52
CA ASN A 119 2.23 -15.53 -10.07
C ASN A 119 2.48 -15.38 -8.55
N GLY A 120 1.44 -15.08 -7.78
CA GLY A 120 1.56 -14.94 -6.33
C GLY A 120 2.45 -13.75 -5.91
N VAL A 121 2.56 -12.72 -6.75
CA VAL A 121 3.25 -11.46 -6.45
C VAL A 121 2.27 -10.28 -6.47
N MET A 122 2.40 -9.39 -5.48
CA MET A 122 1.83 -8.03 -5.55
C MET A 122 2.95 -7.00 -5.38
N LEU A 123 2.81 -5.85 -6.06
CA LEU A 123 3.73 -4.72 -5.95
C LEU A 123 2.98 -3.45 -5.48
N PRO A 124 2.48 -3.41 -4.23
CA PRO A 124 1.81 -2.23 -3.73
C PRO A 124 2.79 -1.11 -3.38
N SER A 125 2.29 0.12 -3.35
CA SER A 125 3.01 1.28 -2.86
C SER A 125 2.07 2.17 -2.06
N PHE A 126 2.57 2.76 -0.97
CA PHE A 126 1.77 3.59 -0.08
C PHE A 126 2.62 4.72 0.50
N ARG A 127 2.05 5.92 0.59
CA ARG A 127 2.69 7.09 1.22
C ARG A 127 2.20 7.22 2.64
N PHE A 128 3.10 6.98 3.60
CA PHE A 128 2.82 7.29 4.99
C PHE A 128 2.95 8.80 5.18
N THR A 129 1.88 9.46 5.63
CA THR A 129 1.85 10.91 5.88
C THR A 129 2.09 11.27 7.34
N GLU A 130 1.96 10.29 8.24
CA GLU A 130 1.98 10.51 9.68
C GLU A 130 2.75 9.38 10.38
N SER A 131 3.45 9.73 11.47
CA SER A 131 4.02 8.73 12.38
C SER A 131 2.90 8.02 13.15
N GLY A 132 3.10 6.75 13.50
CA GLY A 132 2.16 5.99 14.31
C GLY A 132 2.22 4.49 14.03
N ASN A 133 1.24 3.78 14.59
CA ASN A 133 1.10 2.35 14.41
C ASN A 133 0.11 2.08 13.28
N TYR A 134 0.46 1.12 12.44
CA TYR A 134 -0.35 0.68 11.31
C TYR A 134 -0.40 -0.85 11.30
N THR A 135 -1.44 -1.37 10.69
CA THR A 135 -1.57 -2.79 10.36
C THR A 135 -1.48 -2.94 8.86
N ILE A 136 -0.62 -3.84 8.40
CA ILE A 136 -0.55 -4.28 7.01
C ILE A 136 -1.08 -5.70 6.97
N SER A 137 -2.09 -5.95 6.12
CA SER A 137 -2.70 -7.26 5.97
C SER A 137 -2.63 -7.70 4.52
N VAL A 138 -2.27 -8.96 4.32
CA VAL A 138 -2.39 -9.65 3.03
C VAL A 138 -3.54 -10.63 3.13
N GLU A 139 -4.63 -10.31 2.43
CA GLU A 139 -5.82 -11.13 2.30
C GLU A 139 -5.66 -12.10 1.14
N ILE A 140 -6.02 -13.37 1.32
CA ILE A 140 -6.09 -14.38 0.25
C ILE A 140 -7.52 -14.92 0.23
N ALA A 141 -8.22 -14.72 -0.88
CA ALA A 141 -9.65 -15.02 -1.03
C ALA A 141 -9.95 -16.10 -2.09
N ALA A 142 -9.03 -16.35 -3.02
CA ALA A 142 -9.13 -17.48 -3.95
C ALA A 142 -7.75 -17.94 -4.42
N GLN A 143 -7.66 -19.19 -4.88
CA GLN A 143 -6.48 -19.75 -5.55
C GLN A 143 -6.92 -20.66 -6.69
N LEU A 144 -6.25 -20.56 -7.85
CA LEU A 144 -6.60 -21.33 -9.05
C LEU A 144 -8.09 -21.21 -9.41
N PHE A 145 -8.65 -20.00 -9.27
CA PHE A 145 -10.06 -19.68 -9.54
C PHE A 145 -11.06 -20.40 -8.61
N ILE A 146 -10.59 -20.98 -7.51
CA ILE A 146 -11.43 -21.58 -6.47
C ILE A 146 -11.50 -20.61 -5.29
N PRO A 147 -12.67 -20.01 -5.02
CA PRO A 147 -12.87 -19.18 -3.83
C PRO A 147 -12.65 -19.97 -2.55
N ILE A 148 -12.09 -19.31 -1.55
CA ILE A 148 -11.92 -19.81 -0.18
C ILE A 148 -12.54 -18.82 0.81
N THR A 149 -12.74 -19.24 2.06
CA THR A 149 -12.93 -18.27 3.15
C THR A 149 -11.68 -17.41 3.24
N PRO A 150 -11.78 -16.07 3.16
CA PRO A 150 -10.60 -15.22 3.19
C PRO A 150 -9.75 -15.44 4.44
N VAL A 151 -8.45 -15.51 4.23
CA VAL A 151 -7.45 -15.67 5.30
C VAL A 151 -6.41 -14.57 5.20
N PHE A 152 -5.83 -14.21 6.35
CA PHE A 152 -5.00 -13.03 6.47
C PHE A 152 -3.63 -13.37 7.04
N ALA A 153 -2.59 -12.84 6.41
CA ALA A 153 -1.26 -12.70 7.01
C ALA A 153 -1.09 -11.24 7.43
N ASN A 154 -0.87 -11.02 8.73
CA ASN A 154 -0.80 -9.68 9.32
C ASN A 154 0.63 -9.30 9.69
N PHE A 155 0.92 -8.02 9.55
CA PHE A 155 2.18 -7.39 9.94
C PHE A 155 1.86 -6.08 10.68
N SER A 156 2.54 -5.85 11.80
CA SER A 156 2.53 -4.57 12.50
C SER A 156 3.58 -3.66 11.88
N ALA A 157 3.23 -2.41 11.62
CA ALA A 157 4.12 -1.40 11.07
C ALA A 157 4.20 -0.19 12.00
N ILE A 158 5.36 0.03 12.60
CA ILE A 158 5.62 1.22 13.41
C ILE A 158 6.36 2.23 12.52
N VAL A 159 5.73 3.39 12.33
CA VAL A 159 6.25 4.50 11.52
C VAL A 159 6.71 5.62 12.45
N THR A 160 8.00 5.94 12.39
CA THR A 160 8.63 6.95 13.27
C THR A 160 9.33 8.03 12.45
N PRO A 161 9.33 9.29 12.91
CA PRO A 161 10.13 10.33 12.27
C PRO A 161 11.64 10.05 12.46
N THR A 162 12.45 10.45 11.50
CA THR A 162 13.91 10.49 11.60
C THR A 162 14.38 11.89 11.99
N SER A 163 15.68 12.05 12.30
CA SER A 163 16.28 13.36 12.59
C SER A 163 16.12 14.37 11.47
N ASP A 164 15.99 13.88 10.23
CA ASP A 164 16.02 14.70 9.02
C ASP A 164 14.60 15.04 8.55
N GLY A 165 13.57 14.65 9.30
CA GLY A 165 12.15 14.85 8.97
C GLY A 165 11.55 13.80 8.03
N ASP A 166 12.32 12.76 7.70
CA ASP A 166 11.85 11.58 6.94
C ASP A 166 11.08 10.61 7.84
N LEU A 167 10.45 9.60 7.24
CA LEU A 167 9.77 8.53 7.97
C LEU A 167 10.53 7.22 7.81
N LYS A 168 10.67 6.51 8.92
CA LYS A 168 11.22 5.15 8.97
C LYS A 168 10.14 4.17 9.36
N ILE A 169 10.12 3.03 8.67
CA ILE A 169 9.18 1.94 8.92
C ILE A 169 9.91 0.76 9.53
N ASN A 170 9.40 0.26 10.64
CA ASN A 170 9.82 -1.00 11.23
C ASN A 170 8.65 -1.97 11.23
N LEU A 171 8.79 -3.09 10.50
CA LEU A 171 7.78 -4.13 10.44
C LEU A 171 8.07 -5.25 11.44
N SER A 172 7.02 -5.79 12.05
CA SER A 172 7.02 -7.00 12.86
C SER A 172 5.79 -7.87 12.56
N THR A 173 5.81 -9.13 12.98
CA THR A 173 4.66 -10.05 12.92
C THR A 173 4.10 -10.29 14.31
#